data_AF-A0A949CK83-F1
#
_entry.id   AF-A0A949CK83-F1
#
_cell.length_a   1.000
_cell.length_b   1.000
_cell.length_c   1.000
_cell.angle_alpha   90.00
_cell.angle_beta   90.00
_cell.angle_gamma   90.00
#
_symmetry.space_group_name_H-M   'P 1'
#
loop_
_entity.id
_entity.type
_entity.pdbx_description
1 polymer ?
#
loop_
_entity_poly.entity_id
_entity_poly.type
_entity_poly.pdbx_seq_one_letter_code
_entity_poly.pdbx_strand_id
1 'polypeptide(L)'
;MSTQLYFAYGSNLNQQDFHAWCKRRNYPKGLLRFRSVAQLPDFDLAFTHRSNTRGGGVLDLQDRPGQLVKGVLYEVDEEGWMALDEKEGAPLAYQRVDVSVMDDRGNSIIASTYRVAPNRKERFVQPTPEYVRIVEAGLNHWGLSTETLIAAASDRPTSCPDGFFFYGTLMRGEQRFSALQPFGIECVLLASTFGRLLNLGAFPGLVDTTISPSMVHGEFVRLREP
;
A
#
# COMPACT_ATOMS: atom_id res chain seq x y z
N MET A 1 -3.16 -27.20 -10.53
CA MET A 1 -3.29 -25.97 -11.34
C MET A 1 -2.28 -24.98 -10.82
N SER A 2 -1.62 -24.22 -11.70
CA SER A 2 -0.69 -23.17 -11.27
C SER A 2 -1.51 -22.01 -10.69
N THR A 3 -1.22 -21.63 -9.44
CA THR A 3 -1.80 -20.44 -8.82
C THR A 3 -0.83 -19.28 -8.95
N GLN A 4 -1.38 -18.09 -9.18
CA GLN A 4 -0.61 -16.83 -9.21
C GLN A 4 -1.10 -15.91 -8.08
N LEU A 5 -0.31 -14.90 -7.78
CA LEU A 5 -0.60 -13.96 -6.70
C LEU A 5 -1.29 -12.72 -7.21
N TYR A 6 -2.39 -12.35 -6.56
CA TYR A 6 -3.13 -11.12 -6.77
C TYR A 6 -3.00 -10.23 -5.54
N PHE A 7 -2.52 -9.00 -5.72
CA PHE A 7 -2.52 -7.99 -4.68
C PHE A 7 -3.79 -7.12 -4.77
N ALA A 8 -4.67 -7.27 -3.79
CA ALA A 8 -5.87 -6.47 -3.63
C ALA A 8 -5.63 -5.27 -2.71
N TYR A 9 -5.98 -4.07 -3.18
CA TYR A 9 -5.92 -2.83 -2.40
C TYR A 9 -7.27 -2.07 -2.35
N GLY A 10 -8.25 -2.49 -3.17
CA GLY A 10 -9.55 -1.84 -3.32
C GLY A 10 -10.72 -2.70 -2.85
N SER A 11 -11.87 -2.63 -3.55
CA SER A 11 -13.08 -3.36 -3.11
C SER A 11 -12.92 -4.87 -3.00
N ASN A 12 -11.91 -5.47 -3.66
CA ASN A 12 -11.62 -6.90 -3.55
C ASN A 12 -11.02 -7.30 -2.18
N LEU A 13 -10.64 -6.34 -1.33
CA LEU A 13 -10.37 -6.59 0.10
C LEU A 13 -11.62 -7.12 0.83
N ASN A 14 -12.81 -6.73 0.36
CA ASN A 14 -14.09 -7.19 0.88
C ASN A 14 -14.54 -8.44 0.11
N GLN A 15 -14.27 -9.61 0.69
CA GLN A 15 -14.61 -10.90 0.06
C GLN A 15 -16.11 -11.08 -0.15
N GLN A 16 -16.96 -10.46 0.68
CA GLN A 16 -18.42 -10.53 0.51
C GLN A 16 -18.87 -9.75 -0.73
N ASP A 17 -18.31 -8.57 -0.98
CA ASP A 17 -18.55 -7.79 -2.20
C ASP A 17 -18.10 -8.57 -3.45
N PHE A 18 -16.90 -9.14 -3.43
CA PHE A 18 -16.39 -9.94 -4.54
C PHE A 18 -17.25 -11.19 -4.78
N HIS A 19 -17.62 -11.92 -3.72
CA HIS A 19 -18.49 -13.08 -3.80
C HIS A 19 -19.90 -12.74 -4.32
N ALA A 20 -20.48 -11.61 -3.88
CA ALA A 20 -21.77 -11.15 -4.38
C ALA A 20 -21.70 -10.78 -5.88
N TRP A 21 -20.60 -10.18 -6.32
CA TRP A 21 -20.35 -9.93 -7.75
C TRP A 21 -20.25 -11.25 -8.53
N CYS A 22 -19.45 -12.22 -8.06
CA CYS A 22 -19.28 -13.53 -8.68
C CYS A 22 -20.62 -14.25 -8.84
N LYS A 23 -21.45 -14.26 -7.78
CA LYS A 23 -22.78 -14.87 -7.80
C LYS A 23 -23.68 -14.27 -8.89
N ARG A 24 -23.64 -12.95 -9.12
CA ARG A 24 -24.43 -12.29 -10.17
C ARG A 24 -23.94 -12.61 -11.58
N ARG A 25 -22.70 -13.08 -11.71
CA ARG A 25 -22.04 -13.42 -12.98
C ARG A 25 -21.86 -14.92 -13.18
N ASN A 26 -22.44 -15.75 -12.31
CA ASN A 26 -22.37 -17.21 -12.34
C ASN A 26 -20.95 -17.80 -12.17
N TYR A 27 -20.04 -17.07 -11.53
CA TYR A 27 -18.75 -17.62 -11.09
C TYR A 27 -18.90 -18.40 -9.76
N PRO A 28 -18.06 -19.43 -9.52
CA PRO A 28 -18.07 -20.17 -8.27
C PRO A 28 -17.57 -19.32 -7.09
N LYS A 29 -17.77 -19.85 -5.88
CA LYS A 29 -17.24 -19.23 -4.66
C LYS A 29 -15.78 -19.58 -4.46
N GLY A 30 -15.07 -18.76 -3.67
CA GLY A 30 -13.75 -19.11 -3.16
C GLY A 30 -12.60 -18.92 -4.16
N LEU A 31 -12.83 -18.12 -5.21
CA LEU A 31 -11.83 -17.81 -6.24
C LEU A 31 -10.64 -16.98 -5.72
N LEU A 32 -10.78 -16.33 -4.56
CA LEU A 32 -9.70 -15.60 -3.89
C LEU A 32 -9.35 -16.29 -2.58
N ARG A 33 -8.20 -16.99 -2.55
CA ARG A 33 -7.72 -17.68 -1.34
C ARG A 33 -6.72 -16.80 -0.62
N PHE A 34 -7.02 -16.39 0.61
CA PHE A 34 -6.14 -15.51 1.41
C PHE A 34 -4.76 -16.16 1.58
N ARG A 35 -3.71 -15.38 1.36
CA ARG A 35 -2.32 -15.76 1.64
C ARG A 35 -1.74 -14.98 2.80
N SER A 36 -1.69 -13.65 2.68
CA SER A 36 -1.13 -12.77 3.70
C SER A 36 -1.57 -11.32 3.49
N VAL A 37 -1.41 -10.50 4.52
CA VAL A 37 -1.34 -9.05 4.34
C VAL A 37 0.00 -8.72 3.67
N ALA A 38 0.02 -7.68 2.83
CA ALA A 38 1.24 -7.19 2.21
C ALA A 38 1.23 -5.67 2.05
N GLN A 39 2.39 -5.12 1.76
CA GLN A 39 2.61 -3.69 1.59
C GLN A 39 3.20 -3.42 0.21
N LEU A 40 2.64 -2.47 -0.52
CA LEU A 40 3.12 -2.04 -1.82
C LEU A 40 3.82 -0.67 -1.67
N PRO A 41 5.17 -0.64 -1.67
CA PRO A 41 5.95 0.60 -1.52
C PRO A 41 5.90 1.45 -2.79
N ASP A 42 6.08 2.76 -2.63
CA ASP A 42 6.17 3.77 -3.70
C ASP A 42 4.87 3.99 -4.49
N PHE A 43 3.74 3.66 -3.87
CA PHE A 43 2.41 3.94 -4.38
C PHE A 43 1.52 4.62 -3.33
N ASP A 44 0.47 5.28 -3.82
CA ASP A 44 -0.61 5.84 -2.99
C ASP A 44 -1.97 5.51 -3.61
N LEU A 45 -3.01 5.54 -2.78
CA LEU A 45 -4.38 5.34 -3.24
C LEU A 45 -4.90 6.63 -3.90
N ALA A 46 -5.64 6.46 -5.00
CA ALA A 46 -6.27 7.57 -5.69
C ALA A 46 -7.65 7.17 -6.22
N PHE A 47 -8.47 8.16 -6.57
CA PHE A 47 -9.75 7.95 -7.25
C PHE A 47 -9.72 8.62 -8.62
N THR A 48 -9.16 7.92 -9.61
CA THR A 48 -8.88 8.49 -10.94
C THR A 48 -9.84 8.02 -12.02
N HIS A 49 -10.84 7.20 -11.68
CA HIS A 49 -11.75 6.63 -12.66
C HIS A 49 -13.18 6.56 -12.14
N ARG A 50 -14.14 6.91 -13.01
CA ARG A 50 -15.57 6.76 -12.72
C ARG A 50 -16.05 5.37 -13.10
N SER A 51 -16.62 4.67 -12.13
CA SER A 51 -17.37 3.43 -12.38
C SER A 51 -18.86 3.70 -12.55
N ASN A 52 -19.43 3.23 -13.66
CA ASN A 52 -20.87 3.30 -13.90
C ASN A 52 -21.66 2.42 -12.91
N THR A 53 -21.11 1.26 -12.52
CA THR A 53 -21.80 0.32 -11.62
C THR A 53 -21.71 0.75 -10.15
N ARG A 54 -20.68 1.51 -9.76
CA ARG A 54 -20.54 2.07 -8.41
C ARG A 54 -21.09 3.50 -8.29
N GLY A 55 -21.40 4.16 -9.41
CA GLY A 55 -21.97 5.50 -9.46
C GLY A 55 -21.01 6.64 -9.09
N GLY A 56 -19.70 6.39 -9.07
CA GLY A 56 -18.69 7.36 -8.64
C GLY A 56 -17.27 6.87 -8.84
N GLY A 57 -16.32 7.55 -8.20
CA GLY A 57 -14.91 7.19 -8.20
C GLY A 57 -14.66 5.79 -7.65
N VAL A 58 -13.75 5.06 -8.27
CA VAL A 58 -13.20 3.79 -7.78
C VAL A 58 -11.69 3.89 -7.60
N LEU A 59 -11.13 3.04 -6.73
CA LEU A 59 -9.72 3.10 -6.35
C LEU A 59 -8.78 2.76 -7.50
N ASP A 60 -7.69 3.50 -7.58
CA ASP A 60 -6.54 3.31 -8.46
C ASP A 60 -5.25 3.39 -7.63
N LEU A 61 -4.14 2.98 -8.25
CA LEU A 61 -2.78 3.20 -7.75
C LEU A 61 -2.07 4.28 -8.58
N GLN A 62 -1.58 5.29 -7.89
CA GLN A 62 -0.68 6.30 -8.44
C GLN A 62 0.73 6.09 -7.91
N ASP A 63 1.73 6.28 -8.76
CA ASP A 63 3.13 6.22 -8.35
C ASP A 63 3.40 7.39 -7.39
N ARG A 64 3.90 7.08 -6.20
CA ARG A 64 4.21 8.08 -5.18
C ARG A 64 5.35 7.56 -4.28
N PRO A 65 6.60 7.81 -4.67
CA PRO A 65 7.76 7.36 -3.89
C PRO A 65 7.69 7.77 -2.42
N GLY A 66 8.07 6.86 -1.53
CA GLY A 66 8.03 7.06 -0.08
C GLY A 66 6.66 6.85 0.57
N GLN A 67 5.61 6.58 -0.21
CA GLN A 67 4.31 6.15 0.30
C GLN A 67 4.16 4.63 0.26
N LEU A 68 3.13 4.14 0.95
CA LEU A 68 2.89 2.72 1.11
C LEU A 68 1.39 2.41 1.03
N VAL A 69 1.00 1.51 0.13
CA VAL A 69 -0.36 0.98 0.10
C VAL A 69 -0.39 -0.37 0.81
N LYS A 70 -1.21 -0.49 1.86
CA LYS A 70 -1.47 -1.78 2.51
C LYS A 70 -2.59 -2.51 1.79
N GLY A 71 -2.44 -3.82 1.63
CA GLY A 71 -3.43 -4.66 0.97
C GLY A 71 -3.28 -6.12 1.34
N VAL A 72 -3.90 -6.99 0.54
CA VAL A 72 -3.93 -8.43 0.77
C VAL A 72 -3.46 -9.17 -0.47
N LEU A 73 -2.61 -10.17 -0.25
CA LEU A 73 -2.26 -11.16 -1.26
C LEU A 73 -3.27 -12.30 -1.25
N TYR A 74 -3.82 -12.59 -2.42
CA TYR A 74 -4.63 -13.77 -2.70
C TYR A 74 -3.90 -14.72 -3.64
N GLU A 75 -4.02 -16.02 -3.41
CA GLU A 75 -3.75 -17.04 -4.41
C GLU A 75 -4.99 -17.19 -5.31
N VAL A 76 -4.76 -17.12 -6.62
CA VAL A 76 -5.82 -17.09 -7.65
C VAL A 76 -5.46 -18.08 -8.75
N ASP A 77 -6.43 -18.91 -9.14
CA ASP A 77 -6.33 -19.82 -10.28
C ASP A 77 -6.84 -19.18 -11.57
N GLU A 78 -6.89 -19.95 -12.65
CA GLU A 78 -7.30 -19.45 -13.97
C GLU A 78 -8.72 -18.89 -13.99
N GLU A 79 -9.68 -19.58 -13.36
CA GLU A 79 -11.07 -19.12 -13.27
C GLU A 79 -11.19 -17.87 -12.40
N GLY A 80 -10.41 -17.77 -11.32
CA GLY A 80 -10.34 -16.57 -10.51
C GLY A 80 -9.80 -15.37 -11.27
N TRP A 81 -8.82 -15.57 -12.16
CA TRP A 81 -8.34 -14.49 -13.03
C TRP A 81 -9.35 -14.06 -14.07
N MET A 82 -10.10 -14.99 -14.67
CA MET A 82 -11.21 -14.65 -15.57
C MET A 82 -12.26 -13.78 -14.86
N ALA A 83 -12.64 -14.16 -13.63
CA ALA A 83 -13.58 -13.39 -12.82
C ALA A 83 -13.05 -11.99 -12.47
N LEU A 84 -11.76 -11.87 -12.11
CA LEU A 84 -11.12 -10.59 -11.83
C LEU A 84 -11.06 -9.70 -13.08
N ASP A 85 -10.60 -10.22 -14.23
CA ASP A 85 -10.52 -9.46 -15.48
C ASP A 85 -11.88 -8.90 -15.89
N GLU A 86 -12.93 -9.72 -15.81
CA GLU A 86 -14.28 -9.28 -16.11
C GLU A 86 -14.77 -8.23 -15.09
N LYS A 87 -14.50 -8.40 -13.79
CA LYS A 87 -14.89 -7.44 -12.75
C LYS A 87 -14.23 -6.09 -12.93
N GLU A 88 -12.93 -6.08 -13.23
CA GLU A 88 -12.13 -4.86 -13.38
C GLU A 88 -12.24 -4.27 -14.80
N GLY A 89 -12.95 -4.93 -15.72
CA GLY A 89 -13.10 -4.49 -17.10
C GLY A 89 -11.76 -4.46 -17.85
N ALA A 90 -10.86 -5.39 -17.52
CA ALA A 90 -9.53 -5.45 -18.08
C ALA A 90 -9.54 -5.93 -19.55
N PRO A 91 -8.62 -5.45 -20.41
CA PRO A 91 -7.59 -4.43 -20.14
C PRO A 91 -8.07 -2.98 -20.40
N LEU A 92 -9.37 -2.75 -20.62
CA LEU A 92 -9.90 -1.49 -21.14
C LEU A 92 -10.15 -0.42 -20.07
N ALA A 93 -10.67 -0.80 -18.90
CA ALA A 93 -10.88 0.10 -17.77
C ALA A 93 -9.69 0.09 -16.82
N TYR A 94 -9.29 -1.12 -16.41
CA TYR A 94 -8.04 -1.36 -15.70
C TYR A 94 -7.09 -2.22 -16.55
N GLN A 95 -5.80 -2.10 -16.30
CA GLN A 95 -4.76 -2.97 -16.85
C GLN A 95 -4.17 -3.79 -15.72
N ARG A 96 -3.91 -5.07 -16.01
CA ARG A 96 -3.14 -5.92 -15.12
C ARG A 96 -1.67 -5.54 -15.21
N VAL A 97 -1.03 -5.34 -14.07
CA VAL A 97 0.39 -5.02 -13.96
C VAL A 97 1.03 -5.87 -12.88
N ASP A 98 2.31 -6.19 -13.04
CA ASP A 98 3.08 -6.83 -11.98
C ASP A 98 3.66 -5.77 -11.03
N VAL A 99 3.62 -6.09 -9.75
CA VAL A 99 4.14 -5.26 -8.66
C VAL A 99 4.99 -6.10 -7.70
N SER A 100 5.94 -5.44 -7.06
CA SER A 100 6.72 -6.02 -5.97
C SER A 100 6.13 -5.54 -4.64
N VAL A 101 5.55 -6.47 -3.88
CA VAL A 101 5.01 -6.20 -2.55
C VAL A 101 5.92 -6.78 -1.48
N MET A 102 5.86 -6.24 -0.27
CA MET A 102 6.59 -6.72 0.89
C MET A 102 5.64 -7.45 1.85
N ASP A 103 6.05 -8.63 2.33
CA ASP A 103 5.38 -9.29 3.45
C ASP A 103 5.77 -8.66 4.81
N ASP A 104 5.20 -9.18 5.90
CA ASP A 104 5.47 -8.74 7.27
C ASP A 104 6.91 -8.99 7.75
N ARG A 105 7.68 -9.81 7.01
CA ARG A 105 9.09 -10.10 7.26
C ARG A 105 10.03 -9.28 6.38
N GLY A 106 9.48 -8.42 5.52
CA GLY A 106 10.25 -7.60 4.58
C GLY A 106 10.73 -8.35 3.33
N ASN A 107 10.20 -9.55 3.04
CA ASN A 107 10.51 -10.24 1.80
C ASN A 107 9.72 -9.62 0.65
N SER A 108 10.40 -9.41 -0.48
CA SER A 108 9.76 -9.01 -1.73
C SER A 108 9.08 -10.19 -2.40
N ILE A 109 7.84 -9.99 -2.83
CA ILE A 109 6.98 -10.95 -3.52
C ILE A 109 6.44 -10.29 -4.78
N ILE A 110 6.62 -10.94 -5.93
CA ILE A 110 5.98 -10.50 -7.18
C ILE A 110 4.53 -10.96 -7.19
N ALA A 111 3.61 -10.04 -7.45
CA ALA A 111 2.19 -10.29 -7.60
C ALA A 111 1.61 -9.41 -8.70
N SER A 112 0.52 -9.83 -9.32
CA SER A 112 -0.21 -8.98 -10.24
C SER A 112 -1.26 -8.16 -9.49
N THR A 113 -1.54 -6.96 -9.99
CA THR A 113 -2.63 -6.10 -9.51
C THR A 113 -3.25 -5.35 -10.69
N TYR A 114 -4.22 -4.48 -10.42
CA TYR A 114 -4.90 -3.68 -11.44
C TYR A 114 -4.61 -2.19 -11.23
N ARG A 115 -4.33 -1.47 -12.31
CA ARG A 115 -4.25 0.00 -12.35
C ARG A 115 -5.21 0.53 -13.40
N VAL A 116 -5.82 1.70 -13.18
CA VAL A 116 -6.67 2.33 -14.20
C VAL A 116 -5.83 2.55 -15.46
N ALA A 117 -6.38 2.16 -16.61
CA ALA A 117 -5.70 2.32 -17.89
C ALA A 117 -5.35 3.82 -18.11
N PRO A 118 -4.12 4.16 -18.57
CA PRO A 118 -3.69 5.56 -18.65
C PRO A 118 -4.62 6.49 -19.43
N ASN A 119 -5.26 5.99 -20.49
CA ASN A 119 -6.22 6.73 -21.32
C ASN A 119 -7.61 6.90 -20.69
N ARG A 120 -7.85 6.31 -19.51
CA ARG A 120 -9.11 6.38 -18.74
C ARG A 120 -8.97 7.17 -17.44
N LYS A 121 -7.76 7.65 -17.13
CA LYS A 121 -7.47 8.40 -15.91
C LYS A 121 -8.00 9.83 -16.01
N GLU A 122 -8.73 10.23 -14.98
CA GLU A 122 -9.10 11.59 -14.65
C GLU A 122 -8.23 12.06 -13.45
N ARG A 123 -8.18 13.37 -13.21
CA ARG A 123 -7.43 13.92 -12.06
C ARG A 123 -7.95 13.37 -10.72
N PHE A 124 -9.27 13.46 -10.55
CA PHE A 124 -9.97 13.00 -9.36
C PHE A 124 -11.46 12.81 -9.69
N VAL A 125 -12.04 11.73 -9.18
CA VAL A 125 -13.46 11.41 -9.27
C VAL A 125 -13.97 11.12 -7.87
N GLN A 126 -14.91 11.92 -7.37
CA GLN A 126 -15.48 11.71 -6.04
C GLN A 126 -16.08 10.30 -5.90
N PRO A 127 -15.63 9.47 -4.94
CA PRO A 127 -16.27 8.19 -4.66
C PRO A 127 -17.62 8.36 -3.98
N THR A 128 -18.48 7.36 -4.12
CA THR A 128 -19.71 7.29 -3.35
C THR A 128 -19.39 6.87 -1.90
N PRO A 129 -20.17 7.34 -0.90
CA PRO A 129 -20.00 6.90 0.49
C PRO A 129 -20.14 5.39 0.64
N GLU A 130 -20.97 4.76 -0.18
CA GLU A 130 -21.14 3.31 -0.19
C GLU A 130 -19.89 2.57 -0.65
N TYR A 131 -19.24 3.02 -1.72
CA TYR A 131 -17.99 2.42 -2.18
C TYR A 131 -16.89 2.53 -1.12
N VAL A 132 -16.74 3.71 -0.50
CA VAL A 132 -15.76 3.91 0.59
C VAL A 132 -16.02 2.94 1.74
N ARG A 133 -17.27 2.77 2.18
CA ARG A 133 -17.63 1.81 3.24
C ARG A 133 -17.30 0.36 2.89
N ILE A 134 -17.43 -0.04 1.61
CA ILE A 134 -17.07 -1.40 1.17
C ILE A 134 -15.58 -1.64 1.35
N VAL A 135 -14.75 -0.69 0.90
CA VAL A 135 -13.29 -0.80 1.02
C VAL A 135 -12.86 -0.71 2.49
N GLU A 136 -13.44 0.22 3.24
CA GLU A 136 -13.20 0.39 4.67
C GLU A 136 -13.51 -0.90 5.46
N ALA A 137 -14.65 -1.54 5.18
CA ALA A 137 -14.99 -2.82 5.79
C ALA A 137 -13.97 -3.93 5.44
N GLY A 138 -13.44 -3.92 4.22
CA GLY A 138 -12.36 -4.81 3.80
C GLY A 138 -11.06 -4.56 4.57
N LEU A 139 -10.60 -3.30 4.63
CA LEU A 139 -9.40 -2.91 5.38
C LEU A 139 -9.53 -3.29 6.86
N ASN A 140 -10.66 -2.96 7.49
CA ASN A 140 -10.92 -3.27 8.90
C ASN A 140 -10.95 -4.78 9.18
N HIS A 141 -11.52 -5.59 8.27
CA HIS A 141 -11.52 -7.04 8.40
C HIS A 141 -10.10 -7.63 8.51
N TRP A 142 -9.14 -7.02 7.80
CA TRP A 142 -7.73 -7.42 7.81
C TRP A 142 -6.86 -6.64 8.81
N GLY A 143 -7.46 -5.79 9.66
CA GLY A 143 -6.74 -4.97 10.64
C GLY A 143 -5.87 -3.87 10.03
N LEU A 144 -6.22 -3.38 8.84
CA LEU A 144 -5.47 -2.35 8.11
C LEU A 144 -6.06 -0.96 8.37
N SER A 145 -5.18 0.05 8.42
CA SER A 145 -5.58 1.45 8.58
C SER A 145 -6.39 1.94 7.38
N THR A 146 -7.38 2.80 7.66
CA THR A 146 -8.26 3.43 6.67
C THR A 146 -7.84 4.87 6.34
N GLU A 147 -6.77 5.36 6.96
CA GLU A 147 -6.30 6.76 6.81
C GLU A 147 -6.03 7.13 5.36
N THR A 148 -5.24 6.32 4.64
CA THR A 148 -4.92 6.53 3.22
C THR A 148 -6.18 6.51 2.34
N LEU A 149 -7.15 5.63 2.63
CA LEU A 149 -8.43 5.59 1.92
C LEU A 149 -9.22 6.88 2.12
N ILE A 150 -9.32 7.38 3.36
CA ILE A 150 -10.08 8.58 3.71
C ILE A 150 -9.42 9.84 3.12
N ALA A 151 -8.09 9.91 3.15
CA ALA A 151 -7.32 10.98 2.52
C ALA A 151 -7.58 11.01 1.00
N ALA A 152 -7.42 9.86 0.33
CA ALA A 152 -7.66 9.72 -1.11
C ALA A 152 -9.11 10.05 -1.49
N ALA A 153 -10.10 9.61 -0.72
CA ALA A 153 -11.52 9.88 -0.97
C ALA A 153 -11.90 11.37 -0.83
N SER A 154 -11.03 12.16 -0.21
CA SER A 154 -11.18 13.60 -0.01
C SER A 154 -10.27 14.43 -0.94
N ASP A 155 -9.58 13.81 -1.91
CA ASP A 155 -8.57 14.46 -2.76
C ASP A 155 -7.46 15.17 -1.96
N ARG A 156 -7.10 14.59 -0.80
CA ARG A 156 -6.04 15.10 0.07
C ARG A 156 -4.83 14.18 0.04
N PRO A 157 -3.61 14.72 0.15
CA PRO A 157 -2.42 13.89 0.29
C PRO A 157 -2.52 13.08 1.59
N THR A 158 -2.15 11.80 1.52
CA THR A 158 -1.81 11.01 2.71
C THR A 158 -0.71 11.73 3.49
N SER A 159 -0.82 11.74 4.82
CA SER A 159 0.16 12.37 5.71
C SER A 159 1.55 11.77 5.43
N CYS A 160 2.49 12.62 5.03
CA CYS A 160 3.90 12.21 4.96
C CYS A 160 4.46 12.29 6.39
N PRO A 161 5.17 11.27 6.89
CA PRO A 161 5.82 11.37 8.18
C PRO A 161 6.77 12.57 8.18
N ASP A 162 6.59 13.48 9.13
CA ASP A 162 7.47 14.64 9.31
C ASP A 162 8.63 14.35 10.27
N GLY A 163 8.59 13.22 10.98
CA GLY A 163 9.55 12.83 12.00
C GLY A 163 10.21 11.49 11.68
N PHE A 164 11.54 11.48 11.70
CA PHE A 164 12.37 10.33 11.35
C PHE A 164 13.36 10.02 12.47
N PHE A 165 13.66 8.73 12.67
CA PHE A 165 14.77 8.29 13.51
C PHE A 165 15.92 7.79 12.62
N PHE A 166 17.08 8.45 12.72
CA PHE A 166 18.30 8.08 12.00
C PHE A 166 19.34 7.50 12.97
N TYR A 167 20.03 6.44 12.55
CA TYR A 167 21.01 5.70 13.35
C TYR A 167 22.34 5.47 12.61
N GLY A 168 22.58 6.22 11.53
CA GLY A 168 23.73 6.02 10.64
C GLY A 168 23.97 7.24 9.76
N THR A 169 24.26 7.03 8.47
CA THR A 169 24.82 8.08 7.58
C THR A 169 24.00 9.37 7.41
N LEU A 170 22.74 9.39 7.85
CA LEU A 170 21.85 10.55 7.86
C LEU A 170 21.85 11.33 9.19
N MET A 171 22.64 10.93 10.19
CA MET A 171 22.83 11.68 11.44
C MET A 171 23.76 12.89 11.23
N ARG A 172 23.67 13.90 12.10
CA ARG A 172 24.58 15.06 12.11
C ARG A 172 26.03 14.60 12.16
N GLY A 173 26.86 15.22 11.33
CA GLY A 173 28.28 14.90 11.20
C GLY A 173 28.60 13.75 10.24
N GLU A 174 27.57 13.01 9.78
CA GLU A 174 27.75 11.92 8.82
C GLU A 174 27.63 12.37 7.37
N GLN A 175 28.16 11.55 6.46
CA GLN A 175 28.34 11.85 5.03
C GLN A 175 27.05 12.18 4.26
N ARG A 176 25.86 11.75 4.70
CA ARG A 176 24.59 12.01 4.01
C ARG A 176 23.68 13.00 4.75
N PHE A 177 24.11 13.58 5.87
CA PHE A 177 23.28 14.55 6.60
C PHE A 177 22.82 15.73 5.74
N SER A 178 23.66 16.19 4.80
CA SER A 178 23.32 17.29 3.89
C SER A 178 22.15 16.97 2.95
N ALA A 179 21.83 15.69 2.73
CA ALA A 179 20.67 15.29 1.93
C ALA A 179 19.33 15.67 2.58
N LEU A 180 19.33 15.95 3.89
CA LEU A 180 18.13 16.38 4.62
C LEU A 180 17.84 17.89 4.49
N GLN A 181 18.83 18.70 4.06
CA GLN A 181 18.70 20.16 3.99
C GLN A 181 17.54 20.65 3.10
N PRO A 182 17.30 20.08 1.91
CA PRO A 182 16.20 20.53 1.04
C PRO A 182 14.81 20.40 1.66
N PHE A 183 14.62 19.49 2.62
CA PHE A 183 13.32 19.22 3.27
C PHE A 183 13.06 20.13 4.49
N GLY A 184 13.96 21.08 4.76
CA GLY A 184 13.84 22.04 5.86
C GLY A 184 13.88 21.38 7.23
N ILE A 185 15.08 21.14 7.76
CA ILE A 185 15.25 20.56 9.11
C ILE A 185 14.68 21.53 10.15
N GLU A 186 13.61 21.10 10.82
CA GLU A 186 12.98 21.86 11.91
C GLU A 186 13.72 21.67 13.22
N CYS A 187 14.03 20.41 13.56
CA CYS A 187 14.80 20.09 14.75
C CYS A 187 15.59 18.78 14.57
N VAL A 188 16.69 18.67 15.34
CA VAL A 188 17.45 17.44 15.51
C VAL A 188 17.70 17.22 16.99
N LEU A 189 17.23 16.08 17.51
CA LEU A 189 17.33 15.71 18.91
C LEU A 189 18.07 14.38 19.02
N LEU A 190 18.90 14.22 20.07
CA LEU A 190 19.38 12.90 20.43
C LEU A 190 18.18 12.04 20.84
N ALA A 191 18.11 10.83 20.30
CA ALA A 191 16.99 9.93 20.53
C ALA A 191 17.48 8.49 20.67
N SER A 192 16.58 7.61 21.10
CA SER A 192 16.85 6.17 21.11
C SER A 192 15.56 5.40 20.87
N THR A 193 15.70 4.22 20.27
CA THR A 193 14.58 3.31 20.01
C THR A 193 14.94 1.89 20.41
N PHE A 194 13.93 1.06 20.67
CA PHE A 194 14.13 -0.37 20.83
C PHE A 194 14.51 -1.01 19.51
N GLY A 195 15.48 -1.90 19.54
CA GLY A 195 15.92 -2.64 18.37
C GLY A 195 17.36 -3.10 18.48
N ARG A 196 17.83 -3.76 17.42
CA ARG A 196 19.22 -4.21 17.31
C ARG A 196 19.78 -3.87 15.95
N LEU A 197 21.03 -3.43 15.91
CA LEU A 197 21.77 -3.27 14.67
C LEU A 197 22.34 -4.63 14.22
N LEU A 198 21.99 -5.03 13.01
CA LEU A 198 22.62 -6.13 12.29
C LEU A 198 23.88 -5.62 11.60
N ASN A 199 25.00 -6.30 11.82
CA ASN A 199 26.22 -6.01 11.09
C ASN A 199 26.10 -6.53 9.66
N LEU A 200 25.88 -5.61 8.72
CA LEU A 200 25.85 -5.85 7.27
C LEU A 200 27.04 -5.18 6.57
N GLY A 201 28.12 -4.87 7.32
CA GLY A 201 29.24 -4.07 6.84
C GLY A 201 29.00 -2.57 7.02
N ALA A 202 29.28 -1.77 5.99
CA ALA A 202 29.26 -0.31 6.06
C ALA A 202 27.86 0.30 6.34
N PHE A 203 26.79 -0.46 6.14
CA PHE A 203 25.41 0.00 6.31
C PHE A 203 24.65 -1.00 7.19
N PRO A 204 24.75 -0.88 8.53
CA PRO A 204 24.04 -1.79 9.42
C PRO A 204 22.52 -1.67 9.24
N GLY A 205 21.81 -2.79 9.38
CA GLY A 205 20.36 -2.81 9.33
C GLY A 205 19.76 -2.74 10.73
N LEU A 206 18.80 -1.86 10.96
CA LEU A 206 18.02 -1.86 12.21
C LEU A 206 16.88 -2.87 12.11
N VAL A 207 16.82 -3.80 13.07
CA VAL A 207 15.67 -4.69 13.24
C VAL A 207 14.95 -4.38 14.55
N ASP A 208 13.62 -4.35 14.49
CA ASP A 208 12.78 -4.24 15.67
C ASP A 208 12.89 -5.52 16.50
N THR A 209 13.18 -5.37 17.79
CA THR A 209 13.32 -6.48 18.74
C THR A 209 12.43 -6.24 19.95
N THR A 210 11.11 -6.14 19.72
CA THR A 210 10.09 -6.05 20.79
C THR A 210 10.20 -7.15 21.85
N ILE A 211 10.80 -8.30 21.53
CA ILE A 211 10.91 -9.48 22.41
C ILE A 211 12.25 -9.52 23.20
N SER A 212 13.25 -8.74 22.81
CA SER A 212 14.53 -8.61 23.53
C SER A 212 15.04 -7.17 23.41
N PRO A 213 14.83 -6.32 24.43
CA PRO A 213 15.05 -4.89 24.31
C PRO A 213 16.56 -4.59 24.36
N SER A 214 17.16 -4.50 23.19
CA SER A 214 18.38 -3.71 23.00
C SER A 214 17.97 -2.28 22.64
N MET A 215 18.83 -1.32 22.98
CA MET A 215 18.61 0.09 22.65
C MET A 215 19.56 0.49 21.53
N VAL A 216 19.01 1.17 20.53
CA VAL A 216 19.78 1.81 19.46
C VAL A 216 19.71 3.32 19.67
N HIS A 217 20.88 3.93 19.80
CA HIS A 217 21.03 5.37 19.92
C HIS A 217 21.15 5.99 18.53
N GLY A 218 20.56 7.17 18.37
CA GLY A 218 20.54 7.88 17.10
C GLY A 218 19.99 9.28 17.28
N GLU A 219 19.39 9.81 16.23
CA GLU A 219 18.81 11.14 16.20
C GLU A 219 17.38 11.10 15.69
N PHE A 220 16.49 11.78 16.42
CA PHE A 220 15.20 12.15 15.89
C PHE A 220 15.34 13.45 15.10
N VAL A 221 14.88 13.46 13.86
CA VAL A 221 14.87 14.62 12.98
C VAL A 221 13.44 14.90 12.58
N ARG A 222 12.99 16.15 12.76
CA ARG A 222 11.74 16.64 12.18
C ARG A 222 12.03 17.52 10.95
N LEU A 223 11.31 17.28 9.87
CA LEU A 223 11.38 18.00 8.60
C LEU A 223 10.11 18.83 8.40
N ARG A 224 10.22 20.03 7.86
CA ARG A 224 9.08 20.92 7.58
C ARG A 224 8.34 20.51 6.31
N GLU A 225 9.09 20.03 5.33
CA GLU A 225 8.59 19.69 3.99
C GLU A 225 9.14 18.30 3.62
N PRO A 226 8.65 17.21 4.25
CA PRO A 226 9.15 15.85 4.05
C PRO A 226 8.74 15.23 2.70
#